data_AF-A0AAD7F9S3-F1
#
_entry.id   AF-A0AAD7F9S3-F1
#
_cell.length_a   1.000
_cell.length_b   1.000
_cell.length_c   1.000
_cell.angle_alpha   90.00
_cell.angle_beta   90.00
_cell.angle_gamma   90.00
#
_symmetry.space_group_name_H-M   'P 1'
#
loop_
_entity.id
_entity.type
_entity.pdbx_description
1 polymer ?
#
loop_
_entity_poly.entity_id
_entity_poly.type
_entity_poly.pdbx_seq_one_letter_code
_entity_poly.pdbx_strand_id
1 'polypeptide(L)'
;MSLPQELIDSILDEVNDFASLKSCSLVASSFRYPSQRILYRCVRLQDNYGAIRTLLQDSPHIASYITILHISFATSDGRPVDTESLERILESPRLTNVRRCILKQGQWGELAELFPALIRFLSGQKLHELRFFLISGIPGVYFLQFLVLAPKLSFIAMAVEPTAGDIPPPPSFEKMPREMSLAMLCETVCELLLRPEGLPYIANLQALAITRMCRNLEFYGLRLISSVRNNLQHLHLTDPVDMPDPLPSFPALVRLTLDVGRPHLEWPWEYISTLLAPTASPHLQQFIFIVTYWRRADVNLHLQSLVDAALESHPNGPSMVWVITFGRDDKRSHLAQWVSKIQAGMPRLHASGRLAIEVRYDDERVARLA
;
A
#
# COMPACT_ATOMS: atom_id res chain seq x y z
N MET A 1 -10.59 3.86 44.28
CA MET A 1 -11.42 3.49 43.11
C MET A 1 -10.46 3.28 41.95
N SER A 2 -10.45 2.11 41.32
CA SER A 2 -9.61 1.84 40.15
C SER A 2 -10.32 2.31 38.87
N LEU A 3 -9.59 2.93 37.96
CA LEU A 3 -10.12 3.28 36.65
C LEU A 3 -10.50 1.99 35.87
N PRO A 4 -11.64 1.93 35.18
CA PRO A 4 -11.99 0.83 34.28
C PRO A 4 -10.89 0.58 33.23
N GLN A 5 -10.62 -0.70 32.94
CA GLN A 5 -9.55 -1.08 32.00
C GLN A 5 -9.79 -0.53 30.59
N GLU A 6 -11.03 -0.46 30.13
CA GLU A 6 -11.40 0.11 28.83
C GLU A 6 -10.97 1.58 28.69
N LEU A 7 -11.05 2.35 29.78
CA LEU A 7 -10.58 3.74 29.79
C LEU A 7 -9.06 3.82 29.78
N ILE A 8 -8.37 2.91 30.48
CA ILE A 8 -6.89 2.83 30.43
C ILE A 8 -6.43 2.53 29.01
N ASP A 9 -7.03 1.52 28.36
CA ASP A 9 -6.72 1.14 26.99
C ASP A 9 -6.98 2.30 26.03
N SER A 10 -8.14 2.98 26.15
CA SER A 10 -8.48 4.14 25.31
C SER A 10 -7.51 5.32 25.50
N ILE A 11 -7.06 5.58 26.73
CA ILE A 11 -6.07 6.64 27.00
C ILE A 11 -4.73 6.28 26.35
N LEU A 12 -4.30 5.03 26.48
CA LEU A 12 -3.01 4.58 25.96
C LEU A 12 -2.97 4.49 24.43
N ASP A 13 -4.10 4.20 23.79
CA ASP A 13 -4.23 4.20 22.33
C ASP A 13 -4.00 5.59 21.71
N GLU A 14 -4.22 6.66 22.47
CA GLU A 14 -3.93 8.05 22.06
C GLU A 14 -2.47 8.47 22.30
N VAL A 15 -1.69 7.68 23.07
CA VAL A 15 -0.28 7.97 23.35
C VAL A 15 0.60 7.43 22.23
N ASN A 16 1.09 8.34 21.38
CA ASN A 16 1.86 7.97 20.19
C ASN A 16 3.39 8.02 20.37
N ASP A 17 3.89 8.38 21.55
CA ASP A 17 5.32 8.48 21.81
C ASP A 17 5.85 7.35 22.71
N PHE A 18 7.02 6.82 22.34
CA PHE A 18 7.63 5.67 23.00
C PHE A 18 8.01 5.94 24.46
N ALA A 19 8.44 7.17 24.78
CA ALA A 19 8.92 7.52 26.11
C ALA A 19 7.76 7.57 27.14
N SER A 20 6.63 8.14 26.75
CA SER A 20 5.41 8.17 27.56
C SER A 20 4.83 6.77 27.75
N LEU A 21 4.76 5.94 26.69
CA LEU A 21 4.32 4.54 26.83
C LEU A 21 5.21 3.75 27.78
N LYS A 22 6.53 3.92 27.68
CA LYS A 22 7.48 3.31 28.62
C LYS A 22 7.22 3.77 30.04
N SER A 23 7.00 5.08 30.25
CA SER A 23 6.69 5.64 31.57
C SER A 23 5.37 5.08 32.12
N CYS A 24 4.33 5.02 31.29
CA CYS A 24 3.03 4.43 31.64
C CYS A 24 3.16 2.98 32.10
N SER A 25 4.01 2.18 31.45
CA SER A 25 4.23 0.78 31.82
C SER A 25 4.79 0.57 33.25
N LEU A 26 5.35 1.64 33.84
CA LEU A 26 5.93 1.67 35.18
C LEU A 26 4.99 2.27 36.24
N VAL A 27 3.91 2.94 35.84
CA VAL A 27 2.99 3.65 36.76
C VAL A 27 2.24 2.68 37.67
N ALA A 28 1.59 1.67 37.09
CA ALA A 28 0.81 0.67 37.83
C ALA A 28 0.70 -0.64 37.02
N SER A 29 0.35 -1.74 37.70
CA SER A 29 0.18 -3.05 37.06
C SER A 29 -0.89 -3.05 35.96
N SER A 30 -1.97 -2.27 36.13
CA SER A 30 -3.03 -2.11 35.13
C SER A 30 -2.59 -1.41 33.84
N PHE A 31 -1.52 -0.60 33.91
CA PHE A 31 -0.94 0.08 32.74
C PHE A 31 0.16 -0.75 32.07
N ARG A 32 0.81 -1.66 32.81
CA ARG A 32 1.97 -2.41 32.32
C ARG A 32 1.69 -3.17 31.04
N TYR A 33 0.71 -4.07 31.07
CA TYR A 33 0.39 -4.92 29.92
C TYR A 33 -0.08 -4.12 28.69
N PRO A 34 -1.08 -3.22 28.79
CA PRO A 34 -1.53 -2.46 27.63
C PRO A 34 -0.42 -1.56 27.06
N SER A 35 0.37 -0.92 27.93
CA SER A 35 1.49 -0.07 27.48
C SER A 35 2.55 -0.90 26.74
N GLN A 36 2.95 -2.06 27.27
CA GLN A 36 3.90 -2.96 26.61
C GLN A 36 3.35 -3.50 25.29
N ARG A 37 2.05 -3.85 25.24
CA ARG A 37 1.39 -4.32 24.02
C ARG A 37 1.49 -3.28 22.90
N ILE A 38 1.29 -1.99 23.21
CA ILE A 38 1.40 -0.90 22.24
C ILE A 38 2.87 -0.62 21.90
N LEU A 39 3.74 -0.53 22.91
CA LEU A 39 5.17 -0.26 22.76
C LEU A 39 5.87 -1.26 21.82
N TYR A 40 5.56 -2.54 21.97
CA TYR A 40 6.17 -3.62 21.18
C TYR A 40 5.28 -4.09 20.00
N ARG A 41 4.18 -3.39 19.71
CA ARG A 41 3.29 -3.70 18.59
C ARG A 41 4.03 -3.73 17.26
N CYS A 42 4.94 -2.77 17.09
CA CYS A 42 5.74 -2.57 15.90
C CYS A 42 7.22 -2.68 16.25
N VAL A 43 7.88 -3.74 15.77
CA VAL A 43 9.31 -3.94 15.96
C VAL A 43 10.04 -3.69 14.64
N ARG A 44 11.13 -2.92 14.73
CA ARG A 44 12.02 -2.64 13.60
C ARG A 44 13.34 -3.34 13.82
N LEU A 45 13.66 -4.29 12.96
CA LEU A 45 14.94 -4.96 12.89
C LEU A 45 15.82 -4.16 11.94
N GLN A 46 16.57 -3.21 12.52
CA GLN A 46 17.54 -2.35 11.84
C GLN A 46 18.76 -2.21 12.76
N ASP A 47 19.95 -2.44 12.23
CA ASP A 47 21.27 -2.27 12.87
C ASP A 47 21.59 -3.12 14.12
N ASN A 48 20.59 -3.58 14.88
CA ASN A 48 20.80 -4.27 16.16
C ASN A 48 19.87 -5.48 16.35
N TYR A 49 20.01 -6.46 15.46
CA TYR A 49 19.30 -7.76 15.56
C TYR A 49 19.63 -8.47 16.88
N GLY A 50 20.89 -8.42 17.32
CA GLY A 50 21.34 -9.02 18.58
C GLY A 50 20.53 -8.56 19.81
N ALA A 51 20.31 -7.25 19.97
CA ALA A 51 19.53 -6.74 21.10
C ALA A 51 18.07 -7.20 21.08
N ILE A 52 17.44 -7.27 19.91
CA ILE A 52 16.07 -7.79 19.79
C ILE A 52 16.04 -9.29 20.08
N ARG A 53 17.02 -10.04 19.60
CA ARG A 53 17.16 -11.46 19.93
C ARG A 53 17.26 -11.67 21.44
N THR A 54 18.16 -10.95 22.12
CA THR A 54 18.31 -11.02 23.58
C THR A 54 17.02 -10.63 24.28
N LEU A 55 16.35 -9.55 23.84
CA LEU A 55 15.05 -9.14 24.39
C LEU A 55 13.99 -10.25 24.27
N LEU A 56 13.89 -10.92 23.12
CA LEU A 56 12.94 -12.01 22.92
C LEU A 56 13.32 -13.30 23.69
N GLN A 57 14.59 -13.47 24.02
CA GLN A 57 15.07 -14.55 24.89
C GLN A 57 14.72 -14.27 26.36
N ASP A 58 15.04 -13.06 26.84
CA ASP A 58 14.84 -12.65 28.24
C ASP A 58 13.36 -12.39 28.58
N SER A 59 12.61 -11.85 27.62
CA SER A 59 11.22 -11.44 27.78
C SER A 59 10.33 -12.02 26.67
N PRO A 60 10.12 -13.34 26.67
CA PRO A 60 9.52 -14.03 25.53
C PRO A 60 8.05 -13.75 25.27
N HIS A 61 7.34 -13.24 26.29
CA HIS A 61 5.96 -12.79 26.14
C HIS A 61 5.84 -11.60 25.17
N ILE A 62 6.89 -10.79 25.01
CA ILE A 62 6.94 -9.66 24.08
C ILE A 62 6.69 -10.12 22.63
N ALA A 63 7.16 -11.31 22.25
CA ALA A 63 6.96 -11.86 20.92
C ALA A 63 5.48 -11.89 20.51
N SER A 64 4.58 -12.13 21.47
CA SER A 64 3.14 -12.17 21.24
C SER A 64 2.51 -10.80 20.97
N TYR A 65 3.18 -9.70 21.33
CA TYR A 65 2.71 -8.33 21.08
C TYR A 65 3.09 -7.84 19.69
N ILE A 66 4.10 -8.44 19.06
CA ILE A 66 4.61 -8.02 17.76
C ILE A 66 3.61 -8.40 16.67
N THR A 67 2.93 -7.40 16.13
CA THR A 67 1.96 -7.56 15.03
C THR A 67 2.46 -6.94 13.73
N ILE A 68 3.38 -5.98 13.82
CA ILE A 68 4.03 -5.33 12.69
C ILE A 68 5.54 -5.55 12.82
N LEU A 69 6.14 -6.17 11.81
CA LEU A 69 7.58 -6.42 11.76
C LEU A 69 8.18 -5.67 10.56
N HIS A 70 9.13 -4.78 10.82
CA HIS A 70 9.96 -4.19 9.78
C HIS A 70 11.32 -4.87 9.80
N ILE A 71 11.78 -5.34 8.65
CA ILE A 71 13.10 -5.93 8.47
C ILE A 71 13.82 -5.07 7.45
N SER A 72 14.84 -4.33 7.91
CA SER A 72 15.80 -3.71 6.99
C SER A 72 16.89 -4.73 6.68
N PHE A 73 17.40 -4.76 5.45
CA PHE A 73 18.59 -5.53 5.10
C PHE A 73 19.77 -4.62 4.72
N ALA A 74 19.64 -3.34 5.02
CA ALA A 74 20.72 -2.37 4.97
C ALA A 74 20.92 -1.82 6.38
N THR A 75 22.18 -1.68 6.74
CA THR A 75 22.57 -1.05 8.00
C THR A 75 22.87 0.43 7.78
N SER A 76 22.62 1.27 8.79
CA SER A 76 22.91 2.70 8.72
C SER A 76 24.41 3.00 8.67
N ASP A 77 25.25 2.10 9.18
CA ASP A 77 26.70 2.21 9.20
C ASP A 77 27.39 1.44 8.04
N GLY A 78 26.62 0.83 7.15
CA GLY A 78 27.11 0.07 5.99
C GLY A 78 27.74 -1.28 6.34
N ARG A 79 27.64 -1.75 7.60
CA ARG A 79 28.05 -3.11 7.98
C ARG A 79 27.16 -4.18 7.36
N PRO A 80 27.68 -5.39 7.12
CA PRO A 80 26.84 -6.50 6.70
C PRO A 80 25.75 -6.79 7.75
N VAL A 81 24.59 -7.23 7.27
CA VAL A 81 23.49 -7.68 8.12
C VAL A 81 23.95 -8.88 8.94
N ASP A 82 23.66 -8.88 10.24
CA ASP A 82 23.83 -10.05 11.11
C ASP A 82 22.75 -11.09 10.76
N THR A 83 23.00 -11.86 9.70
CA THR A 83 22.09 -12.87 9.16
C THR A 83 21.82 -13.98 10.16
N GLU A 84 22.81 -14.36 10.99
CA GLU A 84 22.67 -15.38 12.03
C GLU A 84 21.67 -14.96 13.11
N SER A 85 21.79 -13.73 13.63
CA SER A 85 20.81 -13.23 14.61
C SER A 85 19.43 -13.06 13.98
N LEU A 86 19.35 -12.57 12.74
CA LEU A 86 18.09 -12.42 12.03
C LEU A 86 17.40 -13.77 11.79
N GLU A 87 18.12 -14.78 11.33
CA GLU A 87 17.61 -16.14 11.15
C GLU A 87 17.07 -16.69 12.47
N ARG A 88 17.82 -16.57 13.57
CA ARG A 88 17.35 -17.02 14.90
C ARG A 88 16.10 -16.27 15.40
N ILE A 89 15.95 -15.00 15.03
CA ILE A 89 14.71 -14.25 15.32
C ILE A 89 13.55 -14.84 14.51
N LEU A 90 13.75 -15.06 13.21
CA LEU A 90 12.74 -15.59 12.29
C LEU A 90 12.32 -17.04 12.64
N GLU A 91 13.24 -17.84 13.16
CA GLU A 91 12.96 -19.21 13.62
C GLU A 91 12.30 -19.27 15.00
N SER A 92 12.12 -18.12 15.67
CA SER A 92 11.47 -18.09 16.98
C SER A 92 10.01 -18.57 16.88
N PRO A 93 9.63 -19.65 17.57
CA PRO A 93 8.27 -20.19 17.52
C PRO A 93 7.25 -19.29 18.22
N ARG A 94 7.70 -18.18 18.84
CA ARG A 94 6.86 -17.25 19.60
C ARG A 94 6.38 -16.05 18.78
N LEU A 95 7.01 -15.77 17.64
CA LEU A 95 6.56 -14.74 16.71
C LEU A 95 5.43 -15.27 15.84
N THR A 96 4.25 -15.45 16.42
CA THR A 96 3.08 -16.06 15.75
C THR A 96 1.99 -15.06 15.39
N ASN A 97 2.12 -13.83 15.88
CA ASN A 97 1.10 -12.79 15.75
C ASN A 97 1.44 -11.73 14.70
N VAL A 98 2.47 -11.95 13.88
CA VAL A 98 2.85 -10.98 12.84
C VAL A 98 1.78 -10.99 11.75
N ARG A 99 1.16 -9.83 11.56
CA ARG A 99 0.08 -9.61 10.59
C ARG A 99 0.52 -8.69 9.45
N ARG A 100 1.49 -7.83 9.70
CA ARG A 100 2.08 -6.96 8.69
C ARG A 100 3.59 -7.11 8.71
N CYS A 101 4.18 -7.42 7.56
CA CYS A 101 5.62 -7.50 7.40
C CYS A 101 6.08 -6.48 6.35
N ILE A 102 7.14 -5.75 6.64
CA ILE A 102 7.71 -4.75 5.75
C ILE A 102 9.19 -5.04 5.58
N LEU A 103 9.56 -5.48 4.39
CA LEU A 103 10.92 -5.78 3.98
C LEU A 103 11.51 -4.54 3.31
N LYS A 104 12.62 -4.02 3.82
CA LYS A 104 13.23 -2.77 3.36
C LYS A 104 14.69 -2.98 2.96
N GLN A 105 15.13 -2.20 1.97
CA GLN A 105 16.52 -1.87 1.66
C GLN A 105 17.44 -3.09 1.69
N GLY A 106 17.69 -3.71 0.55
CA GLY A 106 18.61 -4.84 0.49
C GLY A 106 18.93 -5.28 -0.92
N GLN A 107 20.16 -5.74 -1.11
CA GLN A 107 20.54 -6.56 -2.26
C GLN A 107 20.29 -8.02 -1.91
N TRP A 108 19.20 -8.56 -2.42
CA TRP A 108 18.70 -9.87 -2.07
C TRP A 108 19.60 -11.01 -2.58
N GLY A 109 20.42 -10.78 -3.61
CA GLY A 109 21.48 -11.70 -3.99
C GLY A 109 22.46 -12.01 -2.84
N GLU A 110 22.72 -11.05 -1.96
CA GLU A 110 23.59 -11.22 -0.78
C GLU A 110 22.88 -11.94 0.39
N LEU A 111 21.55 -12.09 0.31
CA LEU A 111 20.70 -12.65 1.36
C LEU A 111 20.16 -14.04 0.99
N ALA A 112 20.73 -14.69 -0.02
CA ALA A 112 20.25 -15.95 -0.57
C ALA A 112 20.05 -17.04 0.51
N GLU A 113 20.96 -17.10 1.49
CA GLU A 113 20.92 -18.06 2.59
C GLU A 113 19.75 -17.81 3.56
N LEU A 114 19.25 -16.57 3.65
CA LEU A 114 18.16 -16.21 4.56
C LEU A 114 16.77 -16.56 3.98
N PHE A 115 16.64 -16.77 2.66
CA PHE A 115 15.33 -16.98 2.04
C PHE A 115 14.55 -18.17 2.59
N PRO A 116 15.14 -19.36 2.80
CA PRO A 116 14.40 -20.48 3.35
C PRO A 116 13.82 -20.16 4.73
N ALA A 117 14.59 -19.49 5.60
CA ALA A 117 14.14 -19.08 6.93
C ALA A 117 13.04 -18.01 6.85
N LEU A 118 13.23 -16.99 6.01
CA LEU A 118 12.25 -15.92 5.81
C LEU A 118 10.92 -16.44 5.24
N ILE A 119 10.96 -17.28 4.20
CA ILE A 119 9.77 -17.88 3.62
C ILE A 119 9.07 -18.77 4.64
N ARG A 120 9.82 -19.63 5.36
CA ARG A 120 9.25 -20.49 6.40
C ARG A 120 8.56 -19.68 7.49
N PHE A 121 9.21 -18.62 7.95
CA PHE A 121 8.66 -17.69 8.92
C PHE A 121 7.36 -17.06 8.42
N LEU A 122 7.39 -16.40 7.26
CA LEU A 122 6.24 -15.69 6.70
C LEU A 122 5.08 -16.63 6.35
N SER A 123 5.37 -17.84 5.86
CA SER A 123 4.36 -18.87 5.56
C SER A 123 3.67 -19.40 6.82
N GLY A 124 4.34 -19.34 7.97
CA GLY A 124 3.77 -19.67 9.27
C GLY A 124 2.88 -18.57 9.86
N GLN A 125 2.88 -17.37 9.28
CA GLN A 125 2.13 -16.23 9.78
C GLN A 125 0.74 -16.10 9.13
N LYS A 126 -0.18 -15.42 9.83
CA LYS A 126 -1.47 -14.97 9.28
C LYS A 126 -1.34 -13.54 8.75
N LEU A 127 -0.52 -13.35 7.72
CA LEU A 127 -0.27 -12.02 7.18
C LEU A 127 -1.53 -11.45 6.53
N HIS A 128 -1.84 -10.20 6.86
CA HIS A 128 -2.78 -9.35 6.14
C HIS A 128 -2.07 -8.50 5.09
N GLU A 129 -0.81 -8.15 5.33
CA GLU A 129 -0.07 -7.26 4.44
C GLU A 129 1.43 -7.59 4.44
N LEU A 130 2.01 -7.65 3.24
CA LEU A 130 3.45 -7.77 3.03
C LEU A 130 3.91 -6.66 2.07
N ARG A 131 4.85 -5.82 2.52
CA ARG A 131 5.40 -4.73 1.73
C ARG A 131 6.88 -4.94 1.46
N PHE A 132 7.31 -4.57 0.27
CA PHE A 132 8.69 -4.55 -0.16
C PHE A 132 9.08 -3.12 -0.51
N PHE A 133 10.21 -2.64 0.00
CA PHE A 133 10.63 -1.26 -0.20
C PHE A 133 12.13 -1.17 -0.50
N LEU A 134 12.50 -0.63 -1.66
CA LEU A 134 13.90 -0.49 -2.09
C LEU A 134 14.66 -1.82 -2.07
N ILE A 135 14.07 -2.86 -2.67
CA ILE A 135 14.65 -4.20 -2.70
C ILE A 135 15.08 -4.51 -4.12
N SER A 136 16.32 -4.96 -4.31
CA SER A 136 16.84 -5.40 -5.60
C SER A 136 17.39 -6.81 -5.51
N GLY A 137 17.37 -7.56 -6.62
CA GLY A 137 18.03 -8.86 -6.71
C GLY A 137 17.24 -10.01 -6.10
N ILE A 138 15.90 -9.94 -6.08
CA ILE A 138 15.09 -11.10 -5.68
C ILE A 138 15.16 -12.13 -6.79
N PRO A 139 15.49 -13.40 -6.51
CA PRO A 139 15.34 -14.44 -7.52
C PRO A 139 13.85 -14.68 -7.82
N GLY A 140 13.47 -14.71 -9.11
CA GLY A 140 12.06 -14.84 -9.53
C GLY A 140 11.31 -16.04 -8.91
N VAL A 141 12.02 -17.13 -8.58
CA VAL A 141 11.45 -18.29 -7.86
C VAL A 141 10.88 -17.92 -6.49
N TYR A 142 11.58 -17.09 -5.71
CA TYR A 142 11.10 -16.67 -4.39
C TYR A 142 10.03 -15.59 -4.52
N PHE A 143 10.11 -14.76 -5.57
CA PHE A 143 9.10 -13.75 -5.85
C PHE A 143 7.68 -14.36 -5.91
N LEU A 144 7.52 -15.44 -6.66
CA LEU A 144 6.22 -16.14 -6.77
C LEU A 144 5.75 -16.71 -5.43
N GLN A 145 6.67 -17.17 -4.57
CA GLN A 145 6.30 -17.65 -3.24
C GLN A 145 5.76 -16.52 -2.36
N PHE A 146 6.29 -15.29 -2.46
CA PHE A 146 5.75 -14.15 -1.71
C PHE A 146 4.32 -13.78 -2.12
N LEU A 147 3.95 -14.03 -3.37
CA LEU A 147 2.63 -13.67 -3.88
C LEU A 147 1.48 -14.41 -3.19
N VAL A 148 1.71 -15.59 -2.61
CA VAL A 148 0.70 -16.34 -1.85
C VAL A 148 0.69 -16.03 -0.35
N LEU A 149 1.66 -15.27 0.18
CA LEU A 149 1.82 -15.14 1.63
C LEU A 149 0.85 -14.17 2.29
N ALA A 150 0.32 -13.20 1.54
CA ALA A 150 -0.56 -12.17 2.08
C ALA A 150 -1.62 -11.74 1.04
N PRO A 151 -2.84 -11.38 1.48
CA PRO A 151 -3.85 -10.79 0.61
C PRO A 151 -3.43 -9.42 0.07
N LYS A 152 -2.70 -8.62 0.86
CA LYS A 152 -2.24 -7.31 0.42
C LYS A 152 -0.72 -7.31 0.21
N LEU A 153 -0.30 -7.00 -1.00
CA LEU A 153 1.09 -6.88 -1.40
C LEU A 153 1.40 -5.46 -1.89
N SER A 154 2.56 -4.95 -1.52
CA SER A 154 3.04 -3.66 -2.04
C SER A 154 4.51 -3.74 -2.45
N PHE A 155 4.82 -3.23 -3.64
CA PHE A 155 6.16 -3.30 -4.24
C PHE A 155 6.68 -1.90 -4.54
N ILE A 156 7.46 -1.35 -3.62
CA ILE A 156 7.94 0.02 -3.69
C ILE A 156 9.39 0.01 -4.15
N ALA A 157 9.65 0.49 -5.37
CA ALA A 157 11.00 0.55 -5.94
C ALA A 157 11.73 -0.80 -5.81
N MET A 158 11.11 -1.86 -6.34
CA MET A 158 11.68 -3.20 -6.36
C MET A 158 12.40 -3.46 -7.69
N ALA A 159 13.45 -4.27 -7.69
CA ALA A 159 14.03 -4.89 -8.87
C ALA A 159 14.14 -6.41 -8.64
N VAL A 160 13.62 -7.20 -9.57
CA VAL A 160 13.69 -8.66 -9.51
C VAL A 160 14.74 -9.13 -10.51
N GLU A 161 15.53 -10.14 -10.17
CA GLU A 161 16.46 -10.72 -11.12
C GLU A 161 15.71 -11.66 -12.06
N PRO A 162 15.92 -11.56 -13.39
CA PRO A 162 15.37 -12.53 -14.32
C PRO A 162 15.96 -13.90 -13.98
N THR A 163 15.11 -14.85 -13.60
CA THR A 163 15.54 -16.21 -13.29
C THR A 163 16.10 -16.85 -14.56
N ALA A 164 17.42 -17.11 -14.59
CA ALA A 164 18.03 -18.00 -15.56
C ALA A 164 17.94 -19.44 -15.01
N GLY A 165 16.89 -20.18 -15.38
CA GLY A 165 16.75 -21.58 -14.99
C GLY A 165 15.30 -22.05 -14.84
N ASP A 166 15.13 -23.36 -14.72
CA ASP A 166 13.83 -24.01 -14.50
C ASP A 166 13.21 -23.50 -13.18
N ILE A 167 12.11 -22.76 -13.31
CA ILE A 167 11.34 -22.27 -12.18
C ILE A 167 10.65 -23.48 -11.56
N PRO A 168 10.91 -23.82 -10.28
CA PRO A 168 10.19 -24.91 -9.64
C PRO A 168 8.69 -24.60 -9.66
N PRO A 169 7.84 -25.63 -9.78
CA PRO A 169 6.41 -25.42 -9.91
C PRO A 169 5.90 -24.56 -8.74
N PRO A 170 5.02 -23.58 -9.03
CA PRO A 170 4.51 -22.69 -8.00
C PRO A 170 3.83 -23.49 -6.88
N PRO A 171 3.87 -22.98 -5.63
CA PRO A 171 3.12 -23.61 -4.54
C PRO A 171 1.64 -23.74 -4.92
N SER A 172 0.98 -24.80 -4.42
CA SER A 172 -0.44 -25.06 -4.71
C SER A 172 -1.30 -23.80 -4.53
N PHE A 173 -1.95 -23.39 -5.61
CA PHE A 173 -2.79 -22.19 -5.70
C PHE A 173 -4.07 -22.26 -4.86
N GLU A 174 -4.38 -23.41 -4.26
CA GLU A 174 -5.57 -23.61 -3.42
C GLU A 174 -5.61 -22.69 -2.19
N LYS A 175 -4.45 -22.15 -1.77
CA LYS A 175 -4.34 -21.24 -0.62
C LYS A 175 -4.35 -19.76 -0.98
N MET A 176 -4.65 -19.41 -2.23
CA MET A 176 -4.64 -18.01 -2.65
C MET A 176 -5.69 -17.18 -1.89
N PRO A 177 -5.32 -15.98 -1.43
CA PRO A 177 -6.29 -15.04 -0.89
C PRO A 177 -7.35 -14.70 -1.94
N ARG A 178 -8.62 -14.68 -1.54
CA ARG A 178 -9.75 -14.34 -2.42
C ARG A 178 -9.74 -12.87 -2.84
N GLU A 179 -9.16 -12.02 -2.01
CA GLU A 179 -9.03 -10.59 -2.25
C GLU A 179 -7.56 -10.26 -2.25
N MET A 180 -7.03 -9.94 -3.43
CA MET A 180 -5.65 -9.55 -3.59
C MET A 180 -5.57 -8.06 -3.94
N SER A 181 -4.72 -7.33 -3.21
CA SER A 181 -4.40 -5.93 -3.49
C SER A 181 -2.92 -5.78 -3.78
N LEU A 182 -2.61 -5.19 -4.93
CA LEU A 182 -1.25 -4.99 -5.39
C LEU A 182 -0.95 -3.49 -5.49
N ALA A 183 0.01 -2.97 -4.73
CA ALA A 183 0.28 -1.54 -4.69
C ALA A 183 1.72 -1.16 -5.03
N MET A 184 1.87 -0.25 -6.00
CA MET A 184 3.12 0.25 -6.56
C MET A 184 3.81 -0.88 -7.32
N LEU A 185 4.01 -0.73 -8.63
CA LEU A 185 4.63 -1.75 -9.46
C LEU A 185 5.87 -1.18 -10.12
N CYS A 186 6.90 -2.02 -10.24
CA CYS A 186 7.99 -1.80 -11.16
C CYS A 186 7.79 -2.68 -12.39
N GLU A 187 8.50 -2.35 -13.47
CA GLU A 187 8.46 -3.07 -14.74
C GLU A 187 8.64 -4.58 -14.56
N THR A 188 9.65 -4.97 -13.77
CA THR A 188 10.00 -6.38 -13.57
C THR A 188 8.90 -7.17 -12.85
N VAL A 189 8.21 -6.55 -11.89
CA VAL A 189 7.10 -7.21 -11.21
C VAL A 189 5.93 -7.42 -12.17
N CYS A 190 5.59 -6.42 -12.99
CA CYS A 190 4.55 -6.58 -14.00
C CYS A 190 4.92 -7.68 -15.00
N GLU A 191 6.17 -7.72 -15.47
CA GLU A 191 6.65 -8.74 -16.38
C GLU A 191 6.48 -10.14 -15.78
N LEU A 192 6.90 -10.34 -14.53
CA LEU A 192 6.79 -11.63 -13.84
C LEU A 192 5.34 -12.06 -13.62
N LEU A 193 4.46 -11.13 -13.25
CA LEU A 193 3.03 -11.40 -13.07
C LEU A 193 2.35 -11.78 -14.39
N LEU A 194 2.87 -11.30 -15.52
CA LEU A 194 2.37 -11.61 -16.85
C LEU A 194 2.91 -12.93 -17.43
N ARG A 195 3.85 -13.61 -16.74
CA ARG A 195 4.32 -14.94 -17.12
C ARG A 195 3.28 -16.00 -16.76
N PRO A 196 3.29 -17.20 -17.41
CA PRO A 196 2.36 -18.29 -17.12
C PRO A 196 2.23 -18.63 -15.62
N GLU A 197 3.33 -18.56 -14.87
CA GLU A 197 3.38 -18.85 -13.44
C GLU A 197 2.69 -17.76 -12.59
N GLY A 198 2.65 -16.53 -13.11
CA GLY A 198 1.97 -15.38 -12.52
C GLY A 198 0.45 -15.35 -12.81
N LEU A 199 -0.01 -16.04 -13.86
CA LEU A 199 -1.40 -15.97 -14.33
C LEU A 199 -2.46 -16.34 -13.26
N PRO A 200 -2.26 -17.37 -12.43
CA PRO A 200 -3.24 -17.69 -11.39
C PRO A 200 -3.39 -16.59 -10.33
N TYR A 201 -2.34 -15.78 -10.11
CA TYR A 201 -2.38 -14.66 -9.17
C TYR A 201 -3.21 -13.51 -9.73
N ILE A 202 -2.91 -13.11 -10.97
CA ILE A 202 -3.60 -11.99 -11.60
C ILE A 202 -5.08 -12.32 -11.84
N ALA A 203 -5.43 -13.61 -12.03
CA ALA A 203 -6.81 -14.04 -12.14
C ALA A 203 -7.65 -13.75 -10.89
N ASN A 204 -7.04 -13.68 -9.70
CA ASN A 204 -7.74 -13.38 -8.44
C ASN A 204 -7.54 -11.92 -7.98
N LEU A 205 -6.90 -11.07 -8.78
CA LEU A 205 -6.60 -9.70 -8.40
C LEU A 205 -7.85 -8.82 -8.45
N GLN A 206 -8.27 -8.33 -7.30
CA GLN A 206 -9.46 -7.46 -7.17
C GLN A 206 -9.09 -5.99 -6.98
N ALA A 207 -7.90 -5.70 -6.46
CA ALA A 207 -7.42 -4.34 -6.26
C ALA A 207 -6.01 -4.14 -6.83
N LEU A 208 -5.83 -3.09 -7.61
CA LEU A 208 -4.56 -2.74 -8.23
C LEU A 208 -4.29 -1.26 -8.02
N ALA A 209 -3.14 -0.92 -7.48
CA ALA A 209 -2.64 0.43 -7.32
C ALA A 209 -1.30 0.58 -8.05
N ILE A 210 -1.23 1.47 -9.04
CA ILE A 210 -0.04 1.77 -9.82
C ILE A 210 0.33 3.21 -9.54
N THR A 211 1.45 3.44 -8.85
CA THR A 211 1.77 4.76 -8.32
C THR A 211 2.69 5.61 -9.19
N ARG A 212 3.25 5.03 -10.25
CA ARG A 212 4.01 5.78 -11.26
C ARG A 212 4.13 4.94 -12.52
N MET A 213 3.56 5.42 -13.62
CA MET A 213 3.83 4.86 -14.95
C MET A 213 5.20 5.39 -15.42
N CYS A 214 6.21 4.52 -15.47
CA CYS A 214 7.42 4.79 -16.25
C CYS A 214 7.13 4.44 -17.72
N ARG A 215 7.87 4.97 -18.70
CA ARG A 215 7.66 4.63 -20.14
C ARG A 215 7.54 3.13 -20.42
N ASN A 216 8.41 2.32 -19.82
CA ASN A 216 8.32 0.86 -19.98
C ASN A 216 7.16 0.23 -19.21
N LEU A 217 6.73 0.87 -18.12
CA LEU A 217 5.61 0.43 -17.30
C LEU A 217 4.27 0.66 -18.01
N GLU A 218 4.21 1.52 -19.02
CA GLU A 218 3.04 1.62 -19.91
C GLU A 218 2.75 0.25 -20.49
N PHE A 219 3.69 -0.34 -21.25
CA PHE A 219 3.46 -1.62 -21.93
C PHE A 219 3.07 -2.75 -20.96
N TYR A 220 3.85 -2.97 -19.89
CA TYR A 220 3.58 -4.07 -18.96
C TYR A 220 2.41 -3.79 -18.01
N GLY A 221 2.29 -2.55 -17.53
CA GLY A 221 1.20 -2.13 -16.65
C GLY A 221 -0.15 -2.28 -17.34
N LEU A 222 -0.26 -1.89 -18.61
CA LEU A 222 -1.50 -2.04 -19.38
C LEU A 222 -1.83 -3.47 -19.71
N ARG A 223 -0.82 -4.28 -20.04
CA ARG A 223 -1.02 -5.72 -20.23
C ARG A 223 -1.56 -6.33 -18.94
N LEU A 224 -0.98 -5.98 -17.80
CA LEU A 224 -1.45 -6.45 -16.49
C LEU A 224 -2.88 -6.00 -16.22
N ILE A 225 -3.17 -4.70 -16.35
CA ILE A 225 -4.50 -4.11 -16.23
C ILE A 225 -5.51 -4.85 -17.13
N SER A 226 -5.15 -5.07 -18.39
CA SER A 226 -5.99 -5.77 -19.38
C SER A 226 -6.23 -7.23 -18.99
N SER A 227 -5.22 -7.90 -18.43
CA SER A 227 -5.34 -9.27 -17.95
C SER A 227 -6.23 -9.40 -16.72
N VAL A 228 -6.34 -8.36 -15.87
CA VAL A 228 -7.15 -8.40 -14.64
C VAL A 228 -8.51 -7.71 -14.77
N ARG A 229 -8.81 -7.07 -15.91
CA ARG A 229 -9.96 -6.18 -16.08
C ARG A 229 -11.32 -6.77 -15.70
N ASN A 230 -11.50 -8.07 -15.85
CA ASN A 230 -12.77 -8.74 -15.55
C ASN A 230 -13.01 -8.95 -14.05
N ASN A 231 -11.95 -8.94 -13.24
CA ASN A 231 -12.02 -9.20 -11.80
C ASN A 231 -11.64 -7.98 -10.95
N LEU A 232 -11.09 -6.96 -11.59
CA LEU A 232 -10.61 -5.75 -10.93
C LEU A 232 -11.78 -4.88 -10.44
N GLN A 233 -11.98 -4.84 -9.13
CA GLN A 233 -13.00 -4.03 -8.45
C GLN A 233 -12.46 -2.66 -8.03
N HIS A 234 -11.16 -2.56 -7.77
CA HIS A 234 -10.52 -1.34 -7.30
C HIS A 234 -9.28 -1.03 -8.13
N LEU A 235 -9.28 0.11 -8.81
CA LEU A 235 -8.11 0.60 -9.54
C LEU A 235 -7.66 1.93 -8.93
N HIS A 236 -6.38 2.04 -8.59
CA HIS A 236 -5.75 3.27 -8.15
C HIS A 236 -4.58 3.59 -9.09
N LEU A 237 -4.62 4.75 -9.74
CA LEU A 237 -3.54 5.25 -10.58
C LEU A 237 -2.97 6.52 -9.96
N THR A 238 -1.67 6.58 -9.71
CA THR A 238 -0.98 7.82 -9.32
C THR A 238 -0.08 8.25 -10.47
N ASP A 239 -0.19 9.52 -10.85
CA ASP A 239 0.53 10.10 -11.99
C ASP A 239 0.53 9.21 -13.26
N PRO A 240 -0.65 8.78 -13.79
CA PRO A 240 -0.75 8.12 -15.08
C PRO A 240 -0.36 9.10 -16.19
N VAL A 241 0.90 9.04 -16.60
CA VAL A 241 1.39 9.72 -17.80
C VAL A 241 1.28 8.72 -18.96
N ASP A 242 0.78 9.16 -20.11
CA ASP A 242 0.79 8.41 -21.37
C ASP A 242 0.10 7.02 -21.34
N MET A 243 -1.18 6.99 -20.94
CA MET A 243 -2.02 5.80 -21.19
C MET A 243 -2.30 5.70 -22.71
N PRO A 244 -2.20 4.54 -23.35
CA PRO A 244 -2.51 4.40 -24.76
C PRO A 244 -4.01 4.24 -25.00
N ASP A 245 -4.40 4.72 -26.18
CA ASP A 245 -5.73 4.59 -26.73
C ASP A 245 -5.86 3.28 -27.53
N PRO A 246 -6.91 2.45 -27.34
CA PRO A 246 -7.97 2.54 -26.34
C PRO A 246 -7.71 1.74 -25.06
N LEU A 247 -8.21 2.27 -23.94
CA LEU A 247 -8.22 1.54 -22.67
C LEU A 247 -9.22 0.37 -22.70
N PRO A 248 -8.91 -0.74 -22.00
CA PRO A 248 -9.84 -1.86 -21.88
C PRO A 248 -11.09 -1.46 -21.07
N SER A 249 -12.21 -2.14 -21.32
CA SER A 249 -13.37 -2.06 -20.43
C SER A 249 -13.12 -2.81 -19.13
N PHE A 250 -13.65 -2.30 -18.02
CA PHE A 250 -13.56 -2.87 -16.68
C PHE A 250 -14.96 -3.19 -16.14
N PRO A 251 -15.56 -4.32 -16.56
CA PRO A 251 -16.92 -4.65 -16.19
C PRO A 251 -17.13 -4.74 -14.69
N ALA A 252 -16.13 -5.18 -13.92
CA ALA A 252 -16.21 -5.36 -12.47
C ALA A 252 -15.78 -4.12 -11.65
N LEU A 253 -15.38 -3.01 -12.27
CA LEU A 253 -14.80 -1.88 -11.55
C LEU A 253 -15.85 -1.18 -10.69
N VAL A 254 -15.65 -1.21 -9.37
CA VAL A 254 -16.52 -0.57 -8.37
C VAL A 254 -15.94 0.77 -7.93
N ARG A 255 -14.61 0.86 -7.80
CA ARG A 255 -13.91 2.06 -7.34
C ARG A 255 -12.72 2.39 -8.23
N LEU A 256 -12.66 3.63 -8.68
CA LEU A 256 -11.50 4.21 -9.36
C LEU A 256 -10.91 5.33 -8.50
N THR A 257 -9.61 5.29 -8.23
CA THR A 257 -8.84 6.34 -7.54
C THR A 257 -7.79 6.89 -8.47
N LEU A 258 -7.75 8.20 -8.67
CA LEU A 258 -6.70 8.89 -9.41
C LEU A 258 -5.99 9.83 -8.46
N ASP A 259 -4.67 9.64 -8.27
CA ASP A 259 -3.82 10.51 -7.45
C ASP A 259 -2.91 11.33 -8.35
N VAL A 260 -3.13 12.63 -8.34
CA VAL A 260 -2.46 13.61 -9.19
C VAL A 260 -1.41 14.30 -8.33
N GLY A 261 -0.16 13.86 -8.45
CA GLY A 261 0.99 14.46 -7.78
C GLY A 261 1.47 15.73 -8.45
N ARG A 262 1.27 15.87 -9.77
CA ARG A 262 1.74 17.00 -10.57
C ARG A 262 0.65 17.56 -11.50
N PRO A 263 0.05 18.73 -11.19
CA PRO A 263 -1.04 19.31 -11.98
C PRO A 263 -0.60 19.94 -13.32
N HIS A 264 0.70 19.99 -13.61
CA HIS A 264 1.24 20.66 -14.81
C HIS A 264 1.32 19.79 -16.06
N LEU A 265 1.01 18.49 -15.96
CA LEU A 265 1.05 17.58 -17.10
C LEU A 265 -0.30 17.65 -17.82
N GLU A 266 -0.27 17.59 -19.15
CA GLU A 266 -1.45 17.37 -19.98
C GLU A 266 -1.97 15.96 -19.66
N TRP A 267 -2.83 15.88 -18.67
CA TRP A 267 -3.47 14.63 -18.29
C TRP A 267 -4.39 14.18 -19.43
N PRO A 268 -4.46 12.88 -19.70
CA PRO A 268 -5.24 12.42 -20.82
C PRO A 268 -6.70 12.19 -20.40
N TRP A 269 -7.43 13.29 -20.24
CA TRP A 269 -8.80 13.31 -19.71
C TRP A 269 -9.80 12.56 -20.58
N GLU A 270 -9.55 12.47 -21.88
CA GLU A 270 -10.33 11.64 -22.79
C GLU A 270 -10.33 10.17 -22.32
N TYR A 271 -9.20 9.66 -21.83
CA TYR A 271 -9.13 8.31 -21.27
C TYR A 271 -9.88 8.17 -19.96
N ILE A 272 -9.79 9.17 -19.07
CA ILE A 272 -10.56 9.15 -17.82
C ILE A 272 -12.05 9.17 -18.12
N SER A 273 -12.49 10.00 -19.06
CA SER A 273 -13.90 10.03 -19.48
C SER A 273 -14.34 8.68 -20.07
N THR A 274 -13.44 8.01 -20.82
CA THR A 274 -13.69 6.66 -21.35
C THR A 274 -13.80 5.62 -20.24
N LEU A 275 -12.91 5.66 -19.24
CA LEU A 275 -12.99 4.77 -18.07
C LEU A 275 -14.27 4.98 -17.25
N LEU A 276 -14.71 6.24 -17.15
CA LEU A 276 -15.94 6.61 -16.46
C LEU A 276 -17.20 6.35 -17.30
N ALA A 277 -17.06 5.98 -18.57
CA ALA A 277 -18.21 5.70 -19.42
C ALA A 277 -18.95 4.43 -18.91
N PRO A 278 -20.29 4.40 -18.96
CA PRO A 278 -21.08 3.25 -18.50
C PRO A 278 -20.75 1.95 -19.21
N THR A 279 -20.34 2.05 -20.47
CA THR A 279 -19.93 0.91 -21.31
C THR A 279 -18.58 0.34 -20.86
N ALA A 280 -17.69 1.18 -20.34
CA ALA A 280 -16.40 0.75 -19.83
C ALA A 280 -16.51 0.22 -18.40
N SER A 281 -17.25 0.90 -17.52
CA SER A 281 -17.30 0.57 -16.08
C SER A 281 -18.73 0.54 -15.53
N PRO A 282 -19.58 -0.41 -15.98
CA PRO A 282 -21.01 -0.43 -15.66
C PRO A 282 -21.34 -0.62 -14.18
N HIS A 283 -20.37 -0.98 -13.35
CA HIS A 283 -20.55 -1.17 -11.90
C HIS A 283 -19.84 -0.10 -11.06
N LEU A 284 -19.39 0.99 -11.68
CA LEU A 284 -18.70 2.05 -10.96
C LEU A 284 -19.66 2.71 -9.96
N GLN A 285 -19.24 2.70 -8.68
CA GLN A 285 -19.99 3.29 -7.56
C GLN A 285 -19.25 4.49 -6.95
N GLN A 286 -17.92 4.51 -7.05
CA GLN A 286 -17.12 5.56 -6.44
C GLN A 286 -15.92 5.96 -7.31
N PHE A 287 -15.79 7.26 -7.53
CA PHE A 287 -14.63 7.89 -8.14
C PHE A 287 -13.94 8.78 -7.11
N ILE A 288 -12.66 8.51 -6.83
CA ILE A 288 -11.86 9.28 -5.89
C ILE A 288 -10.79 10.02 -6.68
N PHE A 289 -10.80 11.34 -6.59
CA PHE A 289 -9.82 12.20 -7.25
C PHE A 289 -8.97 12.88 -6.18
N ILE A 290 -7.72 12.43 -6.04
CA ILE A 290 -6.75 12.95 -5.10
C ILE A 290 -5.87 13.95 -5.84
N VAL A 291 -5.76 15.17 -5.32
CA VAL A 291 -4.84 16.18 -5.83
C VAL A 291 -3.85 16.50 -4.73
N THR A 292 -2.58 16.23 -4.98
CA THR A 292 -1.50 16.65 -4.09
C THR A 292 -0.99 18.01 -4.52
N TYR A 293 -1.13 19.00 -3.66
CA TYR A 293 -0.72 20.36 -3.96
C TYR A 293 0.73 20.61 -3.57
N TRP A 294 1.54 21.01 -4.56
CA TRP A 294 2.90 21.48 -4.40
C TRP A 294 3.05 22.83 -5.10
N ARG A 295 2.60 23.92 -4.44
CA ARG A 295 2.74 25.34 -4.86
C ARG A 295 1.99 25.81 -6.13
N ARG A 296 1.34 26.97 -5.99
CA ARG A 296 0.84 27.96 -6.98
C ARG A 296 0.24 27.52 -8.33
N ALA A 297 -0.03 26.24 -8.56
CA ALA A 297 -0.72 25.79 -9.76
C ALA A 297 -2.22 26.14 -9.65
N ASP A 298 -2.72 26.97 -10.57
CA ASP A 298 -4.15 26.99 -10.86
C ASP A 298 -4.52 25.62 -11.43
N VAL A 299 -5.15 24.77 -10.63
CA VAL A 299 -5.80 23.55 -11.11
C VAL A 299 -6.78 23.97 -12.20
N ASN A 300 -6.56 23.48 -13.42
CA ASN A 300 -7.37 23.78 -14.58
C ASN A 300 -8.84 23.36 -14.33
N LEU A 301 -9.71 24.34 -14.07
CA LEU A 301 -11.14 24.13 -13.81
C LEU A 301 -11.87 23.51 -15.01
N HIS A 302 -11.35 23.67 -16.24
CA HIS A 302 -11.92 23.06 -17.45
C HIS A 302 -11.99 21.52 -17.41
N LEU A 303 -11.19 20.90 -16.55
CA LEU A 303 -11.11 19.43 -16.45
C LEU A 303 -12.23 18.86 -15.57
N GLN A 304 -12.86 19.71 -14.75
CA GLN A 304 -14.00 19.35 -13.90
C GLN A 304 -15.25 19.07 -14.74
N SER A 305 -15.49 19.83 -15.82
CA SER A 305 -16.70 19.68 -16.63
C SER A 305 -16.77 18.38 -17.43
N LEU A 306 -15.62 17.81 -17.85
CA LEU A 306 -15.60 16.53 -18.58
C LEU A 306 -15.91 15.36 -17.64
N VAL A 307 -15.32 15.38 -16.45
CA VAL A 307 -15.56 14.37 -15.41
C VAL A 307 -17.00 14.45 -14.92
N ASP A 308 -17.52 15.65 -14.70
CA ASP A 308 -18.93 15.85 -14.32
C ASP A 308 -19.89 15.29 -15.37
N ALA A 309 -19.69 15.62 -16.65
CA ALA A 309 -20.54 15.11 -17.73
C ALA A 309 -20.54 13.57 -17.79
N ALA A 310 -19.37 12.95 -17.60
CA ALA A 310 -19.25 11.49 -17.56
C ALA A 310 -19.97 10.88 -16.34
N LEU A 311 -19.78 11.42 -15.13
CA LEU A 311 -20.40 10.92 -13.91
C LEU A 311 -21.92 11.18 -13.84
N GLU A 312 -22.39 12.27 -14.46
CA GLU A 312 -23.82 12.62 -14.56
C GLU A 312 -24.56 11.71 -15.53
N SER A 313 -23.95 11.39 -16.67
CA SER A 313 -24.53 10.46 -17.65
C SER A 313 -24.45 9.01 -17.22
N HIS A 314 -23.73 8.71 -16.14
CA HIS A 314 -23.56 7.34 -15.66
C HIS A 314 -24.82 6.82 -14.94
N PRO A 315 -25.40 5.67 -15.36
CA PRO A 315 -26.70 5.21 -14.89
C PRO A 315 -26.74 4.91 -13.38
N ASN A 316 -25.62 4.46 -12.80
CA ASN A 316 -25.53 4.20 -11.36
C ASN A 316 -25.33 5.46 -10.53
N GLY A 317 -25.07 6.61 -11.16
CA GLY A 317 -24.77 7.86 -10.49
C GLY A 317 -23.63 7.74 -9.45
N PRO A 318 -22.40 7.34 -9.83
CA PRO A 318 -21.28 7.16 -8.92
C PRO A 318 -21.04 8.39 -8.05
N SER A 319 -20.64 8.13 -6.80
CA SER A 319 -20.18 9.17 -5.87
C SER A 319 -18.79 9.65 -6.25
N MET A 320 -18.54 10.94 -6.04
CA MET A 320 -17.24 11.57 -6.28
C MET A 320 -16.66 12.06 -4.96
N VAL A 321 -15.41 11.66 -4.68
CA VAL A 321 -14.65 12.16 -3.52
C VAL A 321 -13.44 12.93 -4.04
N TRP A 322 -13.42 14.24 -3.81
CA TRP A 322 -12.24 15.06 -4.02
C TRP A 322 -11.39 15.07 -2.75
N VAL A 323 -10.15 14.60 -2.84
CA VAL A 323 -9.20 14.65 -1.73
C VAL A 323 -8.12 15.66 -2.06
N ILE A 324 -8.07 16.76 -1.31
CA ILE A 324 -7.05 17.79 -1.49
C ILE A 324 -5.99 17.58 -0.42
N THR A 325 -4.77 17.26 -0.82
CA THR A 325 -3.64 17.08 0.10
C THR A 325 -2.71 18.29 0.04
N PHE A 326 -2.53 18.97 1.17
CA PHE A 326 -1.65 20.14 1.30
C PHE A 326 -0.29 19.76 1.88
N GLY A 327 0.79 20.33 1.31
CA GLY A 327 2.11 20.29 1.92
C GLY A 327 2.19 21.15 3.20
N ARG A 328 3.23 20.92 4.01
CA ARG A 328 3.42 21.57 5.33
C ARG A 328 3.36 23.10 5.34
N ASP A 329 3.71 23.74 4.24
CA ASP A 329 3.88 25.21 4.17
C ASP A 329 2.75 25.94 3.45
N ASP A 330 1.72 25.23 2.97
CA ASP A 330 0.66 25.87 2.19
C ASP A 330 -0.38 26.57 3.06
N LYS A 331 -0.66 27.82 2.72
CA LYS A 331 -1.57 28.68 3.48
C LYS A 331 -3.00 28.16 3.39
N ARG A 332 -3.55 27.71 4.52
CA ARG A 332 -4.98 27.37 4.73
C ARG A 332 -5.94 28.43 4.20
N SER A 333 -5.50 29.69 4.05
CA SER A 333 -6.30 30.80 3.52
C SER A 333 -6.87 30.57 2.13
N HIS A 334 -6.26 29.69 1.31
CA HIS A 334 -6.78 29.39 -0.03
C HIS A 334 -7.82 28.27 -0.03
N LEU A 335 -7.93 27.48 1.06
CA LEU A 335 -8.78 26.29 1.09
C LEU A 335 -10.26 26.62 0.82
N ALA A 336 -10.80 27.64 1.47
CA ALA A 336 -12.20 28.02 1.31
C ALA A 336 -12.52 28.43 -0.15
N GLN A 337 -11.58 29.15 -0.79
CA GLN A 337 -11.71 29.52 -2.20
C GLN A 337 -11.69 28.30 -3.11
N TRP A 338 -10.85 27.32 -2.82
CA TRP A 338 -10.75 26.06 -3.57
C TRP A 338 -11.99 25.19 -3.45
N VAL A 339 -12.45 24.96 -2.22
CA VAL A 339 -13.68 24.22 -1.94
C VAL A 339 -14.84 24.88 -2.67
N SER A 340 -14.95 26.21 -2.58
CA SER A 340 -15.98 26.98 -3.29
C SER A 340 -15.87 26.84 -4.82
N LYS A 341 -14.66 26.90 -5.38
CA LYS A 341 -14.43 26.70 -6.82
C LYS A 341 -14.82 25.29 -7.28
N ILE A 342 -14.47 24.23 -6.54
CA ILE A 342 -14.85 22.85 -6.87
C ILE A 342 -16.37 22.69 -6.80
N GLN A 343 -17.01 23.17 -5.74
CA GLN A 343 -18.46 23.13 -5.59
C GLN A 343 -19.18 23.91 -6.71
N ALA A 344 -18.64 25.07 -7.11
CA ALA A 344 -19.17 25.87 -8.20
C ALA A 344 -18.93 25.24 -9.58
N GLY A 345 -17.83 24.50 -9.75
CA GLY A 345 -17.52 23.74 -10.95
C GLY A 345 -18.42 22.52 -11.13
N MET A 346 -18.87 21.91 -10.03
CA MET A 346 -19.65 20.66 -10.00
C MET A 346 -21.03 20.81 -9.33
N PRO A 347 -21.87 21.78 -9.75
CA PRO A 347 -23.06 22.18 -8.99
C PRO A 347 -24.09 21.06 -8.88
N ARG A 348 -24.19 20.18 -9.87
CA ARG A 348 -25.17 19.08 -9.90
C ARG A 348 -24.77 17.90 -9.03
N LEU A 349 -23.49 17.49 -9.04
CA LEU A 349 -22.99 16.47 -8.12
C LEU A 349 -23.11 16.95 -6.66
N HIS A 350 -22.81 18.23 -6.42
CA HIS A 350 -22.99 18.85 -5.11
C HIS A 350 -24.48 18.88 -4.69
N ALA A 351 -25.38 19.35 -5.56
CA ALA A 351 -26.81 19.42 -5.27
C ALA A 351 -27.44 18.03 -5.01
N SER A 352 -26.91 16.98 -5.66
CA SER A 352 -27.36 15.59 -5.45
C SER A 352 -26.73 14.90 -4.23
N GLY A 353 -25.85 15.58 -3.47
CA GLY A 353 -25.16 15.00 -2.32
C GLY A 353 -24.13 13.92 -2.68
N ARG A 354 -23.76 13.82 -3.96
CA ARG A 354 -22.82 12.82 -4.49
C ARG A 354 -21.38 13.30 -4.54
N LEU A 355 -21.14 14.58 -4.20
CA LEU A 355 -19.80 15.16 -4.10
C LEU A 355 -19.40 15.27 -2.62
N ALA A 356 -18.30 14.63 -2.25
CA ALA A 356 -17.61 14.84 -0.99
C ALA A 356 -16.26 15.51 -1.25
N ILE A 357 -15.88 16.48 -0.40
CA ILE A 357 -14.56 17.11 -0.44
C ILE A 357 -13.87 16.83 0.90
N GLU A 358 -12.76 16.11 0.83
CA GLU A 358 -11.89 15.79 1.95
C GLU A 358 -10.60 16.59 1.86
N VAL A 359 -10.15 17.14 2.98
CA VAL A 359 -8.94 17.94 3.07
C VAL A 359 -7.95 17.22 3.96
N ARG A 360 -6.76 16.92 3.43
CA ARG A 360 -5.68 16.24 4.13
C ARG A 360 -4.44 17.13 4.21
N TYR A 361 -3.66 16.96 5.26
CA TYR A 361 -2.35 17.60 5.43
C TYR A 361 -1.27 16.51 5.43
N ASP A 362 -0.16 16.76 4.73
CA ASP A 362 0.84 15.74 4.34
C ASP A 362 1.52 15.01 5.52
N ASP A 363 1.39 15.53 6.74
CA ASP A 363 1.83 14.84 7.97
C ASP A 363 1.18 13.45 8.14
N GLU A 364 -0.02 13.22 7.57
CA GLU A 364 -0.68 11.91 7.58
C GLU A 364 -0.25 10.97 6.45
N ARG A 365 0.31 11.48 5.34
CA ARG A 365 0.58 10.68 4.14
C ARG A 365 1.78 9.76 4.33
N VAL A 366 2.81 10.25 5.05
CA VAL A 366 3.99 9.45 5.41
C VAL A 366 3.62 8.32 6.36
N ALA A 367 2.63 8.51 7.24
CA ALA A 367 2.17 7.47 8.17
C ALA A 367 1.34 6.35 7.50
N ARG A 368 0.68 6.61 6.36
CA ARG A 368 -0.08 5.59 5.61
C ARG A 368 0.76 4.86 4.55
N LEU A 369 1.77 5.53 3.99
CA LEU A 369 2.73 4.95 3.05
C LEU A 369 3.91 4.22 3.73
N ALA A 370 4.27 4.57 4.97
CA ALA A 370 5.12 3.76 5.86
C ALA A 370 4.35 2.58 6.48
#